data_AF-A0A938EBU3-F1
#
_entry.id   AF-A0A938EBU3-F1
#
_cell.length_a   1.000
_cell.length_b   1.000
_cell.length_c   1.000
_cell.angle_alpha   90.00
_cell.angle_beta   90.00
_cell.angle_gamma   90.00
#
_symmetry.space_group_name_H-M   'P 1'
#
loop_
_entity.id
_entity.type
_entity.pdbx_description
1 polymer ?
#
loop_
_entity_poly.entity_id
_entity_poly.type
_entity_poly.pdbx_seq_one_letter_code
_entity_poly.pdbx_strand_id
1 'polypeptide(L)'
;MYQYSRAIYRSIKDSIDPYVDAETRLGYRRAVLRECEATMERLATDPQYFARPDRALFQDIRRYFPITAQARVAWTVREGLAAAVSFVTAQLEAGLLDGGVARCKATTRKGKACQRTPLPGRDYCPSHQHLERAALAAKAIAA
;
A
#
# COMPACT_ATOMS: atom_id res chain seq x y z
N MET A 1 6.14 10.75 -4.22
CA MET A 1 6.25 9.28 -4.07
C MET A 1 7.68 8.80 -3.83
N TYR A 2 8.66 9.19 -4.66
CA TYR A 2 10.07 8.82 -4.49
C TYR A 2 10.69 9.16 -3.11
N GLN A 3 10.28 10.28 -2.50
CA GLN A 3 10.72 10.64 -1.14
C GLN A 3 10.27 9.61 -0.09
N TYR A 4 9.03 9.11 -0.19
CA TYR A 4 8.49 8.10 0.73
C TYR A 4 9.20 6.74 0.58
N SER A 5 9.43 6.27 -0.65
CA SER A 5 10.17 5.02 -0.87
C SER A 5 11.59 5.10 -0.28
N ARG A 6 12.27 6.23 -0.48
CA ARG A 6 13.62 6.45 0.07
C ARG A 6 13.65 6.57 1.58
N ALA A 7 12.65 7.20 2.19
CA ALA A 7 12.52 7.29 3.64
C ALA A 7 12.34 5.90 4.27
N ILE A 8 11.43 5.09 3.72
CA ILE A 8 11.20 3.70 4.17
C ILE A 8 12.46 2.86 4.00
N TYR A 9 13.11 2.90 2.83
CA TYR A 9 14.35 2.16 2.61
C TYR A 9 15.44 2.55 3.61
N ARG A 10 15.64 3.85 3.84
CA ARG A 10 16.66 4.34 4.78
C ARG A 10 16.42 3.90 6.22
N SER A 11 15.17 3.74 6.64
CA SER A 11 14.83 3.32 8.00
C SER A 11 14.98 1.80 8.23
N ILE A 12 15.02 1.00 7.17
CA ILE A 12 15.13 -0.47 7.27
C ILE A 12 16.44 -1.06 6.71
N LYS A 13 17.22 -0.31 5.90
CA LYS A 13 18.42 -0.84 5.20
C LYS A 13 19.50 -1.43 6.09
N ASP A 14 19.54 -1.04 7.36
CA ASP A 14 20.54 -1.52 8.33
C ASP A 14 20.05 -2.75 9.10
N SER A 15 18.80 -3.16 8.90
CA SER A 15 18.26 -4.44 9.38
C SER A 15 18.43 -5.58 8.37
N ILE A 16 18.89 -5.30 7.14
CA ILE A 16 19.14 -6.29 6.10
C ILE A 16 20.18 -7.31 6.57
N ASP A 17 19.98 -8.58 6.22
CA ASP A 17 20.73 -9.72 6.73
C ASP A 17 22.25 -9.47 6.89
N PRO A 18 22.75 -9.42 8.15
CA PRO A 18 24.15 -9.17 8.44
C PRO A 18 25.03 -10.44 8.34
N TYR A 19 24.46 -11.60 8.06
CA TYR A 19 25.18 -12.88 8.03
C TYR A 19 25.54 -13.37 6.62
N VAL A 20 24.99 -12.74 5.57
CA VAL A 20 25.39 -12.99 4.17
C VAL A 20 26.64 -12.20 3.78
N ASP A 21 27.33 -12.63 2.72
CA ASP A 21 28.48 -11.93 2.17
C ASP A 21 28.14 -10.52 1.63
N ALA A 22 29.17 -9.73 1.36
CA ALA A 22 29.03 -8.32 0.98
C ALA A 22 28.31 -8.14 -0.37
N GLU A 23 28.55 -9.03 -1.34
CA GLU A 23 27.94 -8.96 -2.67
C GLU A 23 26.44 -9.30 -2.58
N THR A 24 26.10 -10.39 -1.88
CA THR A 24 24.71 -10.76 -1.60
C THR A 24 23.97 -9.66 -0.85
N ARG A 25 24.60 -9.05 0.17
CA ARG A 25 24.00 -7.94 0.94
C ARG A 25 23.73 -6.72 0.07
N LEU A 26 24.62 -6.40 -0.88
CA LEU A 26 24.41 -5.33 -1.84
C LEU A 26 23.22 -5.65 -2.76
N GLY A 27 23.10 -6.91 -3.21
CA GLY A 27 21.93 -7.40 -3.94
C GLY A 27 20.62 -7.22 -3.17
N TYR A 28 20.61 -7.59 -1.88
CA TYR A 28 19.44 -7.42 -1.01
C TYR A 28 19.06 -5.95 -0.84
N ARG A 29 20.04 -5.06 -0.64
CA ARG A 29 19.81 -3.61 -0.58
C ARG A 29 19.14 -3.06 -1.83
N ARG A 30 19.61 -3.47 -3.01
CA ARG A 30 19.01 -3.07 -4.30
C ARG A 30 17.59 -3.61 -4.44
N ALA A 31 17.36 -4.87 -4.06
CA ALA A 31 16.04 -5.49 -4.14
C ALA A 31 15.03 -4.81 -3.21
N VAL A 32 15.38 -4.60 -1.93
CA VAL A 32 14.50 -3.91 -0.97
C VAL A 32 14.13 -2.51 -1.46
N LEU A 33 15.09 -1.75 -1.97
CA LEU A 33 14.83 -0.43 -2.51
C LEU A 33 13.86 -0.47 -3.70
N ARG A 34 14.06 -1.42 -4.63
CA ARG A 34 13.16 -1.60 -5.77
C ARG A 34 11.74 -1.94 -5.34
N GLU A 35 11.56 -2.83 -4.37
CA GLU A 35 10.21 -3.15 -3.86
C GLU A 35 9.55 -1.95 -3.16
N CYS A 36 10.33 -1.12 -2.45
CA CYS A 36 9.83 0.14 -1.89
C CYS A 36 9.35 1.10 -2.99
N GLU A 37 10.12 1.25 -4.07
CA GLU A 37 9.77 2.10 -5.21
C GLU A 37 8.54 1.57 -5.96
N ALA A 38 8.48 0.27 -6.25
CA ALA A 38 7.34 -0.38 -6.91
C ALA A 38 6.04 -0.26 -6.09
N THR A 39 6.14 -0.40 -4.76
CA THR A 39 4.99 -0.20 -3.86
C THR A 39 4.49 1.25 -3.93
N MET A 40 5.40 2.23 -3.88
CA MET A 40 5.02 3.64 -3.98
C MET A 40 4.43 4.00 -5.36
N GLU A 41 4.96 3.41 -6.44
CA GLU A 41 4.44 3.60 -7.80
C GLU A 41 3.02 3.05 -7.91
N ARG A 42 2.78 1.81 -7.46
CA ARG A 42 1.43 1.24 -7.43
C ARG A 42 0.47 2.06 -6.57
N LEU A 43 0.92 2.55 -5.42
CA LEU A 43 0.11 3.41 -4.56
C LEU A 43 -0.26 4.74 -5.26
N ALA A 44 0.61 5.26 -6.12
CA ALA A 44 0.34 6.48 -6.87
C ALA A 44 -0.66 6.25 -8.02
N THR A 45 -0.50 5.15 -8.75
CA THR A 45 -1.29 4.84 -9.96
C THR A 45 -2.65 4.22 -9.63
N ASP A 46 -2.71 3.40 -8.57
CA ASP A 46 -3.90 2.62 -8.22
C ASP A 46 -4.23 2.64 -6.71
N PRO A 47 -4.36 3.83 -6.08
CA PRO A 47 -4.54 3.94 -4.64
C PRO A 47 -5.86 3.34 -4.13
N GLN A 48 -6.93 3.42 -4.92
CA GLN A 48 -8.26 2.96 -4.50
C GLN A 48 -8.35 1.43 -4.41
N TYR A 49 -7.53 0.70 -5.19
CA TYR A 49 -7.59 -0.75 -5.28
C TYR A 49 -6.34 -1.45 -4.71
N PHE A 50 -5.31 -0.70 -4.31
CA PHE A 50 -4.16 -1.25 -3.60
C PHE A 50 -4.44 -1.40 -2.10
N ALA A 51 -5.22 -2.42 -1.75
CA ALA A 51 -5.54 -2.72 -0.36
C ALA A 51 -4.30 -3.18 0.44
N ARG A 52 -4.05 -2.55 1.59
CA ARG A 52 -2.98 -2.89 2.56
C ARG A 52 -1.57 -2.89 1.95
N PRO A 53 -1.09 -1.73 1.46
CA PRO A 53 0.24 -1.62 0.85
C PRO A 53 1.38 -1.99 1.81
N ASP A 54 1.17 -1.82 3.13
CA ASP A 54 2.12 -2.17 4.19
C ASP A 54 2.37 -3.68 4.26
N ARG A 55 1.29 -4.47 4.19
CA ARG A 55 1.40 -5.92 4.18
C ARG A 55 2.01 -6.43 2.89
N ALA A 56 1.63 -5.85 1.76
CA ALA A 56 2.20 -6.22 0.46
C ALA A 56 3.72 -5.99 0.44
N LEU A 57 4.17 -4.77 0.75
CA LEU A 57 5.59 -4.46 0.81
C LEU A 57 6.34 -5.37 1.78
N PHE A 58 5.81 -5.57 2.99
CA PHE A 58 6.46 -6.45 3.97
C PHE A 58 6.58 -7.90 3.47
N GLN A 59 5.54 -8.44 2.83
CA GLN A 59 5.59 -9.80 2.25
C GLN A 59 6.68 -9.94 1.19
N ASP A 60 6.86 -8.92 0.35
CA ASP A 60 7.84 -8.92 -0.74
C ASP A 60 9.29 -8.82 -0.22
N ILE A 61 9.50 -8.10 0.88
CA ILE A 61 10.85 -7.82 1.39
C ILE A 61 11.30 -8.69 2.57
N ARG A 62 10.38 -9.35 3.30
CA ARG A 62 10.71 -10.05 4.57
C ARG A 62 11.86 -11.04 4.47
N ARG A 63 12.07 -11.65 3.30
CA ARG A 63 13.13 -12.65 3.04
C ARG A 63 14.56 -12.08 3.10
N TYR A 64 14.71 -10.76 2.97
CA TYR A 64 16.02 -10.09 3.04
C TYR A 64 16.44 -9.73 4.47
N PHE A 65 15.61 -10.08 5.46
CA PHE A 65 15.80 -9.75 6.86
C PHE A 65 15.84 -11.03 7.70
N PRO A 66 16.72 -11.10 8.71
CA PRO A 66 16.72 -12.22 9.65
C PRO A 66 15.40 -12.23 10.42
N ILE A 67 14.94 -13.43 10.81
CA ILE A 67 13.64 -13.62 11.47
C ILE A 67 13.49 -12.74 12.72
N THR A 68 14.59 -12.49 13.43
CA THR A 68 14.66 -11.65 14.64
C THR A 68 14.42 -10.16 14.36
N ALA A 69 14.66 -9.69 13.14
CA ALA A 69 14.44 -8.30 12.74
C ALA A 69 13.07 -8.08 12.07
N GLN A 70 12.41 -9.14 11.60
CA GLN A 70 11.18 -9.03 10.78
C GLN A 70 10.05 -8.27 11.49
N ALA A 71 9.86 -8.46 12.79
CA ALA A 71 8.83 -7.74 13.55
C ALA A 71 9.08 -6.22 13.56
N ARG A 72 10.33 -5.79 13.78
CA ARG A 72 10.72 -4.38 13.75
C ARG A 72 10.54 -3.80 12.34
N VAL A 73 10.97 -4.53 11.32
CA VAL A 73 10.84 -4.11 9.92
C VAL A 73 9.38 -3.95 9.53
N ALA A 74 8.51 -4.90 9.90
CA ALA A 74 7.07 -4.83 9.64
C ALA A 74 6.44 -3.59 10.27
N TRP A 75 6.82 -3.25 11.51
CA TRP A 75 6.37 -2.05 12.19
C TRP A 75 6.86 -0.78 11.47
N THR A 76 8.17 -0.67 11.19
CA THR A 76 8.74 0.48 10.49
C THR A 76 8.12 0.70 9.11
N VAL A 77 7.86 -0.38 8.37
CA VAL A 77 7.19 -0.33 7.06
C VAL A 77 5.77 0.21 7.21
N ARG A 78 5.01 -0.27 8.19
CA ARG A 78 3.64 0.20 8.46
C ARG A 78 3.62 1.69 8.75
N GLU A 79 4.48 2.16 9.65
CA GLU A 79 4.57 3.58 10.02
C GLU A 79 4.96 4.45 8.82
N GLY A 80 6.00 4.04 8.07
CA GLY A 80 6.44 4.79 6.90
C GLY A 80 5.40 4.85 5.78
N LEU A 81 4.63 3.78 5.58
CA LEU A 81 3.55 3.74 4.59
C LEU A 81 2.32 4.53 5.01
N ALA A 82 2.00 4.62 6.30
CA ALA A 82 0.85 5.38 6.78
C ALA A 82 0.89 6.84 6.32
N ALA A 83 2.08 7.46 6.34
CA ALA A 83 2.29 8.82 5.83
C ALA A 83 2.05 8.92 4.31
N ALA A 84 2.56 7.96 3.52
CA ALA A 84 2.37 7.93 2.08
C ALA A 84 0.89 7.72 1.69
N VAL A 85 0.20 6.81 2.37
CA VAL A 85 -1.24 6.55 2.17
C VAL A 85 -2.04 7.79 2.49
N SER A 86 -1.80 8.42 3.65
CA SER A 86 -2.51 9.64 4.06
C SER A 86 -2.35 10.77 3.04
N PHE A 87 -1.12 10.94 2.51
CA PHE A 87 -0.86 11.92 1.46
C PHE A 87 -1.66 11.62 0.19
N VAL A 88 -1.63 10.38 -0.30
CA VAL A 88 -2.35 10.02 -1.54
C VAL A 88 -3.87 10.12 -1.37
N THR A 89 -4.40 9.72 -0.21
CA THR A 89 -5.82 9.89 0.12
C THR A 89 -6.24 11.36 0.07
N ALA A 90 -5.47 12.26 0.68
CA ALA A 90 -5.77 13.69 0.64
C ALA A 90 -5.76 14.26 -0.80
N GLN A 91 -4.85 13.79 -1.65
CA GLN A 91 -4.78 14.19 -3.06
C GLN A 91 -5.97 13.67 -3.89
N LEU A 92 -6.45 12.46 -3.60
CA LEU A 92 -7.68 11.92 -4.21
C LEU A 92 -8.92 12.72 -3.80
N GLU A 93 -9.05 13.05 -2.51
CA GLU A 93 -10.18 13.80 -1.98
C GLU A 93 -10.25 15.22 -2.55
N ALA A 94 -9.08 15.82 -2.83
CA ALA A 94 -8.96 17.09 -3.53
C ALA A 94 -9.18 16.99 -5.06
N GLY A 95 -9.42 15.79 -5.61
CA GLY A 95 -9.64 15.55 -7.04
C GLY A 95 -8.39 15.73 -7.92
N LEU A 96 -7.20 15.85 -7.33
CA LEU A 96 -5.94 16.15 -8.02
C LEU A 96 -5.38 14.94 -8.79
N LEU A 97 -5.78 13.72 -8.43
CA LEU A 97 -5.25 12.49 -9.01
C LEU A 97 -6.18 11.82 -10.04
N ASP A 98 -7.49 11.98 -9.92
CA ASP A 98 -8.49 11.34 -10.78
C ASP A 98 -9.40 12.34 -11.53
N GLY A 99 -9.08 13.63 -11.45
CA GLY A 99 -9.90 14.70 -12.02
C GLY A 99 -11.21 14.94 -11.26
N GLY A 100 -11.31 14.48 -10.00
CA GLY A 100 -12.47 14.68 -9.14
C GLY A 100 -13.65 13.75 -9.45
N VAL A 101 -13.47 12.75 -10.33
CA VAL A 101 -14.52 11.80 -10.67
C VAL A 101 -14.51 10.66 -9.67
N ALA A 102 -15.45 10.68 -8.72
CA ALA A 102 -15.66 9.56 -7.81
C ALA A 102 -15.86 8.25 -8.60
N ARG A 103 -15.11 7.20 -8.26
CA ARG A 103 -15.27 5.85 -8.82
C ARG A 103 -15.69 4.87 -7.75
N CYS A 104 -16.51 3.90 -8.15
CA CYS A 104 -16.94 2.82 -7.27
C CYS A 104 -15.74 2.01 -6.79
N LYS A 105 -15.58 1.85 -5.47
CA LYS A 105 -14.44 1.12 -4.85
C LYS A 105 -14.51 -0.41 -5.00
N ALA A 106 -15.42 -0.94 -5.82
CA ALA A 106 -15.61 -2.37 -5.98
C ALA A 106 -14.67 -2.97 -7.03
N THR A 107 -14.11 -4.14 -6.71
CA THR A 107 -13.50 -5.01 -7.71
C THR A 107 -14.55 -5.95 -8.28
N THR A 108 -14.65 -6.02 -9.60
CA THR A 108 -15.57 -6.94 -10.29
C THR A 108 -15.15 -8.40 -10.10
N ARG A 109 -16.06 -9.34 -10.39
CA ARG A 109 -15.78 -10.79 -10.35
C ARG A 109 -14.58 -11.22 -11.21
N LYS A 110 -14.25 -10.43 -12.24
CA LYS A 110 -13.11 -10.65 -13.13
C LYS A 110 -11.81 -9.99 -12.64
N GLY A 111 -11.78 -9.48 -11.41
CA GLY A 111 -10.62 -8.82 -10.81
C GLY A 111 -10.35 -7.39 -11.29
N LYS A 112 -11.20 -6.82 -12.17
CA LYS A 112 -11.05 -5.45 -12.67
C LYS A 112 -11.75 -4.43 -11.78
N ALA A 113 -11.14 -3.26 -11.62
CA ALA A 113 -11.73 -2.07 -11.01
C ALA A 113 -13.09 -1.70 -11.66
N CYS A 114 -14.10 -1.41 -10.85
CA CYS A 114 -15.39 -0.95 -11.34
C CYS A 114 -15.27 0.46 -11.93
N GLN A 115 -15.68 0.63 -13.18
CA GLN A 115 -15.61 1.92 -13.89
C GLN A 115 -16.87 2.78 -13.72
N ARG A 116 -17.80 2.39 -12.85
CA ARG A 116 -19.05 3.13 -12.63
C ARG A 116 -18.86 4.21 -11.56
N THR A 117 -19.41 5.39 -11.81
CA THR A 117 -19.50 6.47 -10.83
C THR A 117 -20.50 6.09 -9.73
N PRO A 118 -20.15 6.22 -8.44
CA PRO A 118 -21.07 6.01 -7.34
C PRO A 118 -22.04 7.20 -7.20
N LEU A 119 -23.13 7.02 -6.46
CA LEU A 119 -24.03 8.12 -6.13
C LEU A 119 -23.32 9.12 -5.19
N PRO A 120 -23.73 10.41 -5.18
CA PRO A 120 -23.18 11.40 -4.26
C PRO A 120 -23.18 10.91 -2.80
N GLY A 121 -22.05 11.04 -2.12
CA GLY A 121 -21.87 10.61 -0.73
C GLY A 121 -21.71 9.10 -0.52
N ARG A 122 -21.54 8.31 -1.60
CA ARG A 122 -21.33 6.86 -1.51
C ARG A 122 -20.02 6.40 -2.12
N ASP A 123 -19.52 5.29 -1.58
CA ASP A 123 -18.28 4.65 -2.04
C ASP A 123 -18.51 3.63 -3.16
N TYR A 124 -19.76 3.18 -3.33
CA TYR A 124 -20.12 2.12 -4.26
C TYR A 124 -21.27 2.54 -5.20
N CYS A 125 -21.22 2.08 -6.45
CA CYS A 125 -22.31 2.27 -7.41
C CYS A 125 -23.54 1.41 -7.06
N PRO A 126 -24.72 1.66 -7.64
CA PRO A 126 -25.95 0.94 -7.29
C PRO A 126 -25.85 -0.59 -7.38
N SER A 127 -25.04 -1.12 -8.30
CA SER A 127 -24.84 -2.58 -8.42
C SER A 127 -23.91 -3.17 -7.36
N HIS A 128 -23.12 -2.35 -6.68
CA HIS A 128 -22.18 -2.76 -5.64
C HIS A 128 -22.56 -2.22 -4.25
N GLN A 129 -23.75 -1.65 -4.08
CA GLN A 129 -24.23 -1.12 -2.79
C GLN A 129 -24.21 -2.14 -1.64
N HIS A 130 -24.26 -3.44 -1.95
CA HIS A 130 -24.20 -4.51 -0.96
C HIS A 130 -22.82 -4.60 -0.27
N LEU A 131 -21.74 -4.16 -0.93
CA LEU A 131 -20.40 -4.12 -0.35
C LEU A 131 -20.26 -3.03 0.71
N GLU A 132 -21.04 -1.95 0.62
CA GLU A 132 -21.09 -0.87 1.61
C GLU A 132 -21.54 -1.40 2.98
N ARG A 133 -22.57 -2.26 2.98
CA ARG A 133 -23.06 -2.91 4.21
C ARG A 133 -22.03 -3.86 4.81
N ALA A 134 -21.34 -4.63 3.97
CA ALA A 134 -20.29 -5.55 4.41
C ALA A 134 -19.08 -4.81 5.00
N ALA A 135 -18.68 -3.68 4.39
CA ALA A 135 -17.58 -2.86 4.87
C ALA A 135 -17.88 -2.23 6.25
N LEU A 136 -19.10 -1.75 6.47
CA LEU A 136 -19.54 -1.23 7.78
C LEU A 136 -19.52 -2.31 8.86
N ALA A 137 -20.00 -3.52 8.54
CA ALA A 137 -19.95 -4.66 9.46
C ALA A 137 -18.51 -5.06 9.81
N ALA A 138 -17.61 -5.11 8.83
CA ALA A 138 -16.20 -5.43 9.05
C ALA A 138 -15.48 -4.38 9.91
N LYS A 139 -15.79 -3.08 9.73
CA LYS A 139 -15.26 -2.01 10.58
C LYS A 139 -15.73 -2.12 12.03
N ALA A 140 -16.99 -2.48 12.24
CA ALA A 140 -17.54 -2.66 13.60
C ALA A 140 -16.89 -3.82 14.37
N ILE A 141 -16.40 -4.85 13.67
CA ILE A 141 -15.71 -6.00 14.28
C ILE A 141 -14.23 -5.70 14.56
N ALA A 142 -13.62 -4.77 13.84
CA ALA A 142 -12.20 -4.44 13.94
C ALA A 142 -11.87 -3.29 14.91
N ALA A 143 -12.90 -2.63 15.46
CA ALA A 143 -12.81 -1.58 16.47
C ALA A 143 -12.97 -2.17 17.88
#